data_AF-A0A556U8V1-F1
#
_entry.id   AF-A0A556U8V1-F1
#
_cell.length_a   1.000
_cell.length_b   1.000
_cell.length_c   1.000
_cell.angle_alpha   90.00
_cell.angle_beta   90.00
_cell.angle_gamma   90.00
#
_symmetry.space_group_name_H-M   'P 1'
#
loop_
_entity.id
_entity.type
_entity.pdbx_description
1 polymer ?
#
loop_
_entity_poly.entity_id
_entity_poly.type
_entity_poly.pdbx_seq_one_letter_code
_entity_poly.pdbx_strand_id
1 'polypeptide(L)'
;MVESGRLTEAEMSVIFVNWRELIMCNTKLLKALRVRKKTAGERMPVQVIGDILSSELSHLQAYIRFCSCQLNAAALLQQKTDSSSEFKLFLKKIATNYRCKGMPLSSFLLKPMQRITRYPLLIRNILENTPAGHVDQVNLREALERAELLCSQVNEGVREKENSDRLEWLQNHVQCEGVIEHLVFNSLTNCLGPRKLLHSGRVWKAKSNKELWAFLFSDFLLFTYTSKQFSSNTDRPFSPKSNTVYKMYKTMPSDPSSEDPIFHISHIDRVYTLKAESINERTTWVQRIKAASEHFIETEKLKREKAYQGKSNPYCELSMGAQCYTSRPQNDTINPKWNFSCQFFIKDLYQDVLCITVFERDQFSPDDFLGRTEVPVATIKKDQDGKGPLTRRLLLHEVPTGEVRVRLDLQLYDQMSLL
;
A
#
# COMPACT_ATOMS: atom_id res chain seq x y z
N MET A 1 19.09 -16.55 14.60
CA MET A 1 18.35 -17.51 13.73
C MET A 1 19.12 -17.81 12.45
N VAL A 2 19.67 -16.82 11.74
CA VAL A 2 20.63 -17.04 10.62
C VAL A 2 21.83 -17.88 11.07
N GLU A 3 22.50 -17.48 12.16
CA GLU A 3 23.64 -18.21 12.75
C GLU A 3 23.31 -19.65 13.17
N SER A 4 22.03 -19.99 13.33
CA SER A 4 21.61 -21.33 13.68
C SER A 4 21.51 -22.27 12.46
N GLY A 5 21.69 -21.75 11.24
CA GLY A 5 21.56 -22.49 9.98
C GLY A 5 20.14 -22.95 9.63
N ARG A 6 19.12 -22.55 10.42
CA ARG A 6 17.75 -23.06 10.31
C ARG A 6 16.81 -22.24 9.43
N LEU A 7 17.20 -21.00 9.12
CA LEU A 7 16.50 -20.11 8.21
C LEU A 7 17.52 -19.41 7.33
N THR A 8 17.20 -19.23 6.05
CA THR A 8 17.98 -18.39 5.14
C THR A 8 17.77 -16.91 5.44
N GLU A 9 18.64 -16.05 4.92
CA GLU A 9 18.48 -14.60 5.05
C GLU A 9 17.19 -14.08 4.38
N ALA A 10 16.80 -14.69 3.26
CA ALA A 10 15.54 -14.40 2.59
C ALA A 10 14.34 -14.77 3.47
N GLU A 11 14.34 -15.95 4.09
CA GLU A 11 13.26 -16.40 4.99
C GLU A 11 13.17 -15.52 6.24
N MET A 12 14.31 -15.10 6.77
CA MET A 12 14.37 -14.14 7.88
C MET A 12 13.77 -12.79 7.50
N SER A 13 14.08 -12.31 6.30
CA SER A 13 13.52 -11.05 5.77
C SER A 13 12.01 -11.14 5.57
N VAL A 14 11.48 -12.31 5.20
CA VAL A 14 10.03 -12.54 5.12
C VAL A 14 9.40 -12.58 6.52
N ILE A 15 9.98 -13.30 7.48
CA ILE A 15 9.39 -13.49 8.81
C ILE A 15 9.42 -12.19 9.64
N PHE A 16 10.52 -11.44 9.60
CA PHE A 16 10.72 -10.27 10.44
C PHE A 16 10.50 -8.94 9.70
N VAL A 17 10.39 -8.97 8.37
CA VAL A 17 10.09 -7.79 7.53
C VAL A 17 11.04 -6.64 7.89
N ASN A 18 10.52 -5.56 8.49
CA ASN A 18 11.25 -4.38 8.92
C ASN A 18 11.24 -4.21 10.46
N TRP A 19 11.32 -5.31 11.22
CA TRP A 19 11.27 -5.31 12.69
C TRP A 19 12.23 -4.30 13.35
N ARG A 20 13.40 -4.08 12.75
CA ARG A 20 14.37 -3.08 13.24
C ARG A 20 13.82 -1.64 13.17
N GLU A 21 13.12 -1.29 12.10
CA GLU A 21 12.48 0.02 11.95
C GLU A 21 11.37 0.21 12.99
N LEU A 22 10.60 -0.85 13.29
CA LEU A 22 9.59 -0.80 14.36
C LEU A 22 10.23 -0.53 15.73
N ILE A 23 11.37 -1.17 16.03
CA ILE A 23 12.11 -0.90 17.26
C ILE A 23 12.58 0.56 17.28
N MET A 24 13.14 1.06 16.18
CA MET A 24 13.64 2.44 16.10
C MET A 24 12.54 3.48 16.38
N CYS A 25 11.41 3.39 15.67
CA CYS A 25 10.34 4.38 15.83
C CYS A 25 9.69 4.31 17.23
N ASN A 26 9.49 3.11 17.79
CA ASN A 26 8.97 2.98 19.15
C ASN A 26 9.98 3.39 20.23
N THR A 27 11.28 3.25 19.98
CA THR A 27 12.32 3.73 20.90
C THR A 27 12.31 5.25 20.97
N LYS A 28 12.11 5.93 19.84
CA LYS A 28 11.95 7.39 19.79
C LYS A 28 10.71 7.83 20.58
N LEU A 29 9.55 7.24 20.31
CA LEU A 29 8.32 7.49 21.06
C LEU A 29 8.51 7.26 22.58
N LEU A 30 9.07 6.11 22.97
CA LEU A 30 9.31 5.78 24.37
C LEU A 30 10.25 6.79 25.05
N LYS A 31 11.29 7.24 24.35
CA LYS A 31 12.21 8.26 24.86
C LYS A 31 11.47 9.59 25.10
N ALA A 32 10.65 10.04 24.15
CA ALA A 32 9.85 11.25 24.31
C ALA A 32 8.88 11.15 25.51
N LEU A 33 8.15 10.03 25.64
CA LEU A 33 7.25 9.77 26.76
C LEU A 33 8.00 9.77 28.12
N ARG A 34 9.19 9.16 28.17
CA ARG A 34 10.02 9.13 29.40
C ARG A 34 10.55 10.51 29.76
N VAL A 35 10.99 11.30 28.79
CA VAL A 35 11.42 12.69 29.02
C VAL A 35 10.26 13.48 29.62
N ARG A 36 9.06 13.41 29.03
CA ARG A 36 7.86 14.08 29.57
C ARG A 36 7.53 13.65 31.00
N LYS A 37 7.56 12.34 31.29
CA LYS A 37 7.30 11.85 32.65
C LYS A 37 8.36 12.32 33.65
N LYS A 38 9.64 12.33 33.26
CA LYS A 38 10.74 12.81 34.10
C LYS A 38 10.60 14.31 34.41
N THR A 39 10.26 15.13 33.40
CA THR A 39 10.07 16.58 33.56
C THR A 39 8.85 16.90 34.41
N ALA A 40 7.77 16.12 34.31
CA ALA A 40 6.60 16.29 35.17
C ALA A 40 6.90 15.96 36.65
N GLY A 41 7.76 14.97 36.91
CA GLY A 41 8.11 14.49 38.25
C GLY A 41 7.47 13.15 38.58
N GLU A 42 8.08 12.40 39.51
CA GLU A 42 7.74 11.00 39.80
C GLU A 42 6.29 10.82 40.27
N ARG A 43 5.83 11.68 41.17
CA ARG A 43 4.49 11.64 41.79
C ARG A 43 3.55 12.74 41.30
N MET A 44 3.91 13.43 40.22
CA MET A 44 3.11 14.51 39.67
C MET A 44 2.34 14.03 38.43
N PRO A 45 1.11 14.53 38.22
CA PRO A 45 0.34 14.27 37.02
C PRO A 45 0.99 14.93 35.79
N VAL A 46 1.05 14.18 34.69
CA VAL A 46 1.51 14.70 33.40
C VAL A 46 0.42 15.60 32.84
N GLN A 47 0.73 16.89 32.65
CA GLN A 47 -0.23 17.90 32.21
C GLN A 47 -0.54 17.83 30.70
N VAL A 48 0.40 17.39 29.88
CA VAL A 48 0.26 17.35 28.42
C VAL A 48 0.94 16.08 27.91
N ILE A 49 0.24 15.31 27.07
CA ILE A 49 0.76 14.12 26.40
C ILE A 49 0.35 14.07 24.92
N GLY A 50 -0.75 14.74 24.55
CA GLY A 50 -1.28 14.71 23.18
C GLY A 50 -0.30 15.22 22.14
N ASP A 51 0.53 16.21 22.46
CA ASP A 51 1.52 16.81 21.56
C ASP A 51 2.58 15.78 21.11
N ILE A 52 3.08 14.98 22.06
CA ILE A 52 4.02 13.89 21.77
C ILE A 52 3.34 12.84 20.90
N LEU A 53 2.11 12.45 21.25
CA LEU A 53 1.40 11.41 20.50
C LEU A 53 1.10 11.86 19.07
N SER A 54 0.59 13.07 18.87
CA SER A 54 0.33 13.64 17.55
C SER A 54 1.59 13.67 16.68
N SER A 55 2.71 14.16 17.24
CA SER A 55 3.99 14.23 16.54
C SER A 55 4.55 12.83 16.21
N GLU A 56 4.63 11.93 17.20
CA GLU A 56 5.32 10.65 17.03
C GLU A 56 4.50 9.62 16.24
N LEU A 57 3.16 9.62 16.33
CA LEU A 57 2.31 8.72 15.54
C LEU A 57 2.51 8.93 14.03
N SER A 58 2.77 10.16 13.59
CA SER A 58 3.08 10.48 12.21
C SER A 58 4.33 9.75 11.67
N HIS A 59 5.23 9.33 12.55
CA HIS A 59 6.47 8.63 12.21
C HIS A 59 6.37 7.09 12.32
N LEU A 60 5.19 6.54 12.59
CA LEU A 60 4.97 5.09 12.72
C LEU A 60 4.61 4.41 11.38
N GLN A 61 4.90 5.04 10.24
CA GLN A 61 4.60 4.52 8.90
C GLN A 61 5.24 3.14 8.61
N ALA A 62 6.35 2.80 9.29
CA ALA A 62 6.97 1.48 9.24
C ALA A 62 6.01 0.32 9.58
N TYR A 63 4.93 0.60 10.34
CA TYR A 63 3.89 -0.38 10.65
C TYR A 63 3.10 -0.84 9.43
N ILE A 64 2.92 0.02 8.42
CA ILE A 64 2.18 -0.32 7.20
C ILE A 64 2.87 -1.50 6.52
N ARG A 65 4.18 -1.36 6.24
CA ARG A 65 5.01 -2.41 5.64
C ARG A 65 5.05 -3.69 6.47
N PHE A 66 5.16 -3.58 7.79
CA PHE A 66 5.20 -4.77 8.64
C PHE A 66 3.87 -5.54 8.57
N CYS A 67 2.76 -4.84 8.80
CA CYS A 67 1.44 -5.46 8.88
C CYS A 67 1.00 -5.99 7.53
N SER A 68 1.32 -5.30 6.43
CA SER A 68 0.99 -5.76 5.07
C SER A 68 1.62 -7.09 4.71
N CYS A 69 2.80 -7.40 5.27
CA CYS A 69 3.52 -8.66 5.02
C CYS A 69 3.32 -9.71 6.12
N GLN A 70 2.62 -9.40 7.22
CA GLN A 70 2.57 -10.25 8.41
C GLN A 70 1.91 -11.61 8.16
N LEU A 71 0.94 -11.68 7.23
CA LEU A 71 0.27 -12.94 6.90
C LEU A 71 1.20 -13.89 6.16
N ASN A 72 2.02 -13.37 5.23
CA ASN A 72 3.05 -14.13 4.53
C ASN A 72 4.13 -14.62 5.51
N ALA A 73 4.54 -13.77 6.46
CA ALA A 73 5.44 -14.14 7.55
C ALA A 73 4.88 -15.29 8.40
N ALA A 74 3.61 -15.21 8.78
CA ALA A 74 2.94 -16.24 9.57
C ALA A 74 2.81 -17.56 8.80
N ALA A 75 2.45 -17.50 7.52
CA ALA A 75 2.33 -18.67 6.65
C ALA A 75 3.67 -19.40 6.49
N LEU A 76 4.76 -18.66 6.23
CA LEU A 76 6.10 -19.25 6.12
C LEU A 76 6.57 -19.85 7.45
N LEU A 77 6.34 -19.14 8.57
CA LEU A 77 6.70 -19.64 9.90
C LEU A 77 5.94 -20.94 10.23
N GLN A 78 4.65 -20.99 9.92
CA GLN A 78 3.82 -22.18 10.10
C GLN A 78 4.29 -23.33 9.21
N GLN A 79 4.50 -23.07 7.91
CA GLN A 79 5.01 -24.06 6.96
C GLN A 79 6.32 -24.68 7.46
N LYS A 80 7.29 -23.88 7.89
CA LYS A 80 8.58 -24.35 8.42
C LYS A 80 8.41 -25.17 9.70
N THR A 81 7.47 -24.76 10.56
CA THR A 81 7.15 -25.48 11.81
C THR A 81 6.55 -26.85 11.53
N ASP A 82 5.75 -26.97 10.48
CA ASP A 82 5.11 -28.24 10.10
C ASP A 82 6.04 -29.14 9.29
N SER A 83 6.94 -28.57 8.49
CA SER A 83 7.83 -29.33 7.61
C SER A 83 9.15 -29.77 8.27
N SER A 84 9.59 -29.13 9.35
CA SER A 84 10.84 -29.48 10.04
C SER A 84 10.65 -29.64 11.55
N SER A 85 10.84 -30.88 12.01
CA SER A 85 10.83 -31.22 13.44
C SER A 85 11.92 -30.48 14.22
N GLU A 86 13.12 -30.32 13.63
CA GLU A 86 14.24 -29.61 14.24
C GLU A 86 13.91 -28.13 14.43
N PHE A 87 13.28 -27.49 13.45
CA PHE A 87 12.85 -26.10 13.53
C PHE A 87 11.76 -25.92 14.59
N LYS A 88 10.77 -26.83 14.62
CA LYS A 88 9.71 -26.84 15.64
C LYS A 88 10.27 -26.96 17.07
N LEU A 89 11.21 -27.89 17.29
CA LEU A 89 11.88 -28.05 18.58
C LEU A 89 12.72 -26.82 18.95
N PHE A 90 13.38 -26.20 17.97
CA PHE A 90 14.13 -24.98 18.17
C PHE A 90 13.24 -23.81 18.61
N LEU A 91 12.09 -23.59 17.96
CA LEU A 91 11.13 -22.56 18.38
C LEU A 91 10.59 -22.82 19.79
N LYS A 92 10.28 -24.09 20.13
CA LYS A 92 9.89 -24.48 21.49
C LYS A 92 10.99 -24.16 22.50
N LYS A 93 12.25 -24.47 22.19
CA LYS A 93 13.40 -24.16 23.06
C LYS A 93 13.57 -22.66 23.28
N ILE A 94 13.35 -21.82 22.27
CA ILE A 94 13.42 -20.37 22.45
C ILE A 94 12.29 -19.88 23.37
N ALA A 95 11.08 -20.44 23.23
CA ALA A 95 9.93 -20.05 24.03
C ALA A 95 10.06 -20.39 25.54
N THR A 96 10.99 -21.28 25.93
CA THR A 96 11.25 -21.58 27.35
C THR A 96 12.02 -20.47 28.08
N ASN A 97 12.56 -19.48 27.36
CA ASN A 97 13.15 -18.32 28.00
C ASN A 97 12.11 -17.61 28.88
N TYR A 98 12.44 -17.36 30.16
CA TYR A 98 11.50 -16.75 31.11
C TYR A 98 10.94 -15.41 30.63
N ARG A 99 11.71 -14.65 29.82
CA ARG A 99 11.30 -13.36 29.23
C ARG A 99 10.15 -13.53 28.22
N CYS A 100 10.02 -14.70 27.61
CA CYS A 100 8.95 -15.03 26.68
C CYS A 100 7.65 -15.39 27.39
N LYS A 101 7.67 -15.68 28.71
CA LYS A 101 6.49 -16.08 29.49
C LYS A 101 5.70 -17.23 28.86
N GLY A 102 6.41 -18.20 28.24
CA GLY A 102 5.81 -19.36 27.59
C GLY A 102 5.12 -19.09 26.24
N MET A 103 5.16 -17.85 25.76
CA MET A 103 4.49 -17.48 24.50
C MET A 103 5.33 -17.88 23.27
N PRO A 104 4.72 -18.42 22.20
CA PRO A 104 5.44 -18.77 20.97
C PRO A 104 5.78 -17.54 20.14
N LEU A 105 6.78 -17.65 19.25
CA LEU A 105 7.21 -16.54 18.37
C LEU A 105 6.06 -15.92 17.57
N SER A 106 5.15 -16.74 17.03
CA SER A 106 3.98 -16.28 16.27
C SER A 106 3.14 -15.25 17.04
N SER A 107 3.00 -15.41 18.36
CA SER A 107 2.26 -14.48 19.21
C SER A 107 2.96 -13.13 19.40
N PHE A 108 4.30 -13.09 19.30
CA PHE A 108 5.07 -11.84 19.38
C PHE A 108 4.98 -11.06 18.07
N LEU A 109 4.95 -11.75 16.93
CA LEU A 109 4.80 -11.14 15.61
C LEU A 109 3.44 -10.46 15.43
N LEU A 110 2.42 -10.82 16.21
CA LEU A 110 1.11 -10.14 16.22
C LEU A 110 1.10 -8.81 17.00
N LYS A 111 2.12 -8.55 17.84
CA LYS A 111 2.12 -7.39 18.74
C LYS A 111 2.10 -6.04 18.01
N PRO A 112 2.78 -5.84 16.86
CA PRO A 112 2.70 -4.58 16.13
C PRO A 112 1.28 -4.24 15.67
N MET A 113 0.56 -5.19 15.06
CA MET A 113 -0.85 -5.01 14.68
C MET A 113 -1.73 -4.73 15.91
N GLN A 114 -1.56 -5.47 16.99
CA GLN A 114 -2.30 -5.23 18.24
C GLN A 114 -1.99 -3.86 18.85
N ARG A 115 -0.76 -3.35 18.68
CA ARG A 115 -0.35 -2.07 19.24
C ARG A 115 -0.95 -0.91 18.46
N ILE A 116 -0.93 -0.98 17.13
CA ILE A 116 -1.43 0.10 16.29
C ILE A 116 -2.92 0.32 16.53
N THR A 117 -3.71 -0.75 16.59
CA THR A 117 -5.16 -0.69 16.85
C THR A 117 -5.52 -0.26 18.26
N ARG A 118 -4.56 -0.25 19.19
CA ARG A 118 -4.79 0.20 20.57
C ARG A 118 -4.56 1.69 20.77
N TYR A 119 -3.78 2.36 19.92
CA TYR A 119 -3.54 3.80 20.09
C TYR A 119 -4.84 4.61 20.07
N PRO A 120 -5.77 4.42 19.11
CA PRO A 120 -7.04 5.14 19.12
C PRO A 120 -7.84 4.93 20.41
N LEU A 121 -7.91 3.68 20.90
CA LEU A 121 -8.64 3.33 22.13
C LEU A 121 -8.04 3.99 23.37
N LEU A 122 -6.70 3.95 23.49
CA LEU A 122 -6.00 4.54 24.64
C LEU A 122 -6.12 6.07 24.64
N ILE A 123 -5.96 6.70 23.47
CA ILE A 123 -6.05 8.16 23.34
C ILE A 123 -7.48 8.63 23.62
N ARG A 124 -8.48 7.93 23.09
CA ARG A 124 -9.89 8.20 23.34
C ARG A 124 -10.20 8.15 24.84
N ASN A 125 -9.73 7.13 25.54
CA ASN A 125 -9.91 7.04 27.00
C ASN A 125 -9.27 8.22 27.75
N ILE A 126 -8.09 8.69 27.33
CA ILE A 126 -7.46 9.89 27.93
C ILE A 126 -8.29 11.13 27.62
N LEU A 127 -8.72 11.29 26.37
CA LEU A 127 -9.51 12.43 25.89
C LEU A 127 -10.86 12.55 26.63
N GLU A 128 -11.56 11.43 26.81
CA GLU A 128 -12.85 11.36 27.54
C GLU A 128 -12.72 11.75 29.01
N ASN A 129 -11.54 11.55 29.61
CA ASN A 129 -11.22 11.93 30.99
C ASN A 129 -10.49 13.28 31.09
N THR A 130 -10.37 14.02 29.99
CA THR A 130 -9.71 15.33 29.95
C THR A 130 -10.77 16.43 29.78
N PRO A 131 -10.96 17.37 30.73
CA PRO A 131 -12.00 18.41 30.63
C PRO A 131 -11.86 19.30 29.38
N ALA A 132 -12.97 19.83 28.86
CA ALA A 132 -13.00 20.62 27.64
C ALA A 132 -12.09 21.86 27.65
N GLY A 133 -11.88 22.48 28.82
CA GLY A 133 -10.99 23.64 29.00
C GLY A 133 -9.52 23.30 29.30
N HIS A 134 -9.16 22.01 29.34
CA HIS A 134 -7.80 21.59 29.65
C HIS A 134 -6.85 21.81 28.48
N VAL A 135 -5.60 22.20 28.77
CA VAL A 135 -4.58 22.55 27.77
C VAL A 135 -4.26 21.44 26.76
N ASP A 136 -4.47 20.17 27.14
CA ASP A 136 -4.16 19.02 26.29
C ASP A 136 -5.33 18.55 25.39
N GLN A 137 -6.53 19.13 25.53
CA GLN A 137 -7.71 18.70 24.76
C GLN A 137 -7.47 18.74 23.25
N VAL A 138 -6.94 19.85 22.74
CA VAL A 138 -6.70 20.05 21.30
C VAL A 138 -5.68 19.05 20.79
N ASN A 139 -4.57 18.87 21.51
CA ASN A 139 -3.52 17.94 21.11
C ASN A 139 -3.99 16.48 21.15
N LEU A 140 -4.82 16.11 22.12
CA LEU A 140 -5.39 14.75 22.22
C LEU A 140 -6.37 14.46 21.09
N ARG A 141 -7.15 15.45 20.64
CA ARG A 141 -8.00 15.32 19.45
C ARG A 141 -7.16 15.09 18.20
N GLU A 142 -6.12 15.90 17.99
CA GLU A 142 -5.21 15.71 16.86
C GLU A 142 -4.52 14.34 16.94
N ALA A 143 -4.04 13.93 18.12
CA ALA A 143 -3.42 12.62 18.31
C ALA A 143 -4.39 11.47 18.01
N LEU A 144 -5.68 11.62 18.35
CA LEU A 144 -6.71 10.62 18.04
C LEU A 144 -6.91 10.50 16.52
N GLU A 145 -7.07 11.63 15.82
CA GLU A 145 -7.19 11.66 14.36
C GLU A 145 -5.96 11.02 13.68
N ARG A 146 -4.75 11.34 14.15
CA ARG A 146 -3.49 10.74 13.66
C ARG A 146 -3.45 9.22 13.88
N ALA A 147 -3.91 8.75 15.04
CA ALA A 147 -3.94 7.31 15.36
C ALA A 147 -4.95 6.56 14.48
N GLU A 148 -6.14 7.14 14.28
CA GLU A 148 -7.20 6.56 13.45
C GLU A 148 -6.79 6.51 11.98
N LEU A 149 -6.20 7.60 11.47
CA LEU A 149 -5.63 7.66 10.13
C LEU A 149 -4.57 6.58 9.92
N LEU A 150 -3.62 6.44 10.87
CA LEU A 150 -2.58 5.43 10.78
C LEU A 150 -3.15 4.00 10.80
N CYS A 151 -4.17 3.73 11.63
CA CYS A 151 -4.87 2.44 11.59
C CYS A 151 -5.53 2.16 10.24
N SER A 152 -6.19 3.17 9.66
CA SER A 152 -6.79 3.07 8.33
C SER A 152 -5.73 2.80 7.26
N GLN A 153 -4.62 3.54 7.26
CA GLN A 153 -3.50 3.35 6.33
C GLN A 153 -2.89 1.95 6.44
N VAL A 154 -2.71 1.43 7.66
CA VAL A 154 -2.23 0.06 7.87
C VAL A 154 -3.21 -0.96 7.30
N ASN A 155 -4.51 -0.79 7.53
CA ASN A 155 -5.53 -1.68 7.01
C ASN A 155 -5.56 -1.68 5.48
N GLU A 156 -5.49 -0.50 4.85
CA GLU A 156 -5.46 -0.40 3.40
C GLU A 156 -4.15 -0.95 2.81
N GLY A 157 -2.99 -0.72 3.45
CA GLY A 157 -1.74 -1.33 3.02
C GLY A 157 -1.74 -2.87 3.08
N VAL A 158 -2.44 -3.47 4.05
CA VAL A 158 -2.69 -4.92 4.09
C VAL A 158 -3.53 -5.35 2.89
N ARG A 159 -4.65 -4.65 2.64
CA ARG A 159 -5.56 -4.95 1.52
C ARG A 159 -4.87 -4.83 0.16
N GLU A 160 -4.06 -3.78 -0.03
CA GLU A 160 -3.29 -3.54 -1.25
C GLU A 160 -2.24 -4.62 -1.47
N LYS A 161 -1.54 -5.06 -0.42
CA LYS A 161 -0.57 -6.14 -0.52
C LYS A 161 -1.23 -7.48 -0.86
N GLU A 162 -2.36 -7.80 -0.23
CA GLU A 162 -3.14 -8.99 -0.60
C GLU A 162 -3.60 -8.97 -2.05
N ASN A 163 -4.05 -7.81 -2.54
CA ASN A 163 -4.43 -7.62 -3.94
C ASN A 163 -3.22 -7.82 -4.87
N SER A 164 -2.09 -7.18 -4.58
CA SER A 164 -0.84 -7.33 -5.35
C SER A 164 -0.40 -8.79 -5.43
N ASP A 165 -0.41 -9.52 -4.31
CA ASP A 165 0.01 -10.93 -4.26
C ASP A 165 -0.94 -11.81 -5.12
N ARG A 166 -2.24 -11.50 -5.14
CA ARG A 166 -3.21 -12.20 -6.02
C ARG A 166 -2.99 -11.90 -7.50
N LEU A 167 -2.65 -10.67 -7.86
CA LEU A 167 -2.34 -10.29 -9.25
C LEU A 167 -1.05 -10.92 -9.73
N GLU A 168 -0.03 -10.99 -8.88
CA GLU A 168 1.22 -11.70 -9.17
C GLU A 168 0.98 -13.21 -9.33
N TRP A 169 0.13 -13.79 -8.49
CA TRP A 169 -0.30 -15.18 -8.68
C TRP A 169 -0.97 -15.37 -10.05
N LEU A 170 -1.89 -14.50 -10.45
CA LEU A 170 -2.55 -14.56 -11.77
C LEU A 170 -1.56 -14.44 -12.92
N GLN A 171 -0.57 -13.55 -12.82
CA GLN A 171 0.48 -13.38 -13.83
C GLN A 171 1.23 -14.68 -14.13
N ASN A 172 1.46 -15.49 -13.10
CA ASN A 172 2.21 -16.75 -13.21
C ASN A 172 1.34 -17.96 -13.61
N HIS A 173 0.02 -17.88 -13.42
CA HIS A 173 -0.88 -19.03 -13.58
C HIS A 173 -1.89 -18.88 -14.72
N VAL A 174 -2.05 -17.69 -15.30
CA VAL A 174 -2.98 -17.44 -16.41
C VAL A 174 -2.22 -17.22 -17.72
N GLN A 175 -2.36 -18.17 -18.64
CA GLN A 175 -1.86 -18.07 -20.01
C GLN A 175 -2.80 -17.20 -20.86
N CYS A 176 -2.31 -16.04 -21.26
CA CYS A 176 -2.99 -15.09 -22.13
C CYS A 176 -2.49 -15.24 -23.58
N GLU A 177 -2.73 -16.40 -24.21
CA GLU A 177 -2.31 -16.64 -25.60
C GLU A 177 -3.11 -15.77 -26.59
N GLY A 178 -2.39 -15.09 -27.50
CA GLY A 178 -2.97 -14.36 -28.62
C GLY A 178 -3.59 -12.99 -28.28
N VAL A 179 -3.24 -12.35 -27.16
CA VAL A 179 -3.54 -10.93 -26.95
C VAL A 179 -2.56 -10.09 -27.77
N ILE A 180 -3.03 -9.02 -28.41
CA ILE A 180 -2.21 -8.12 -29.25
C ILE A 180 -1.12 -7.42 -28.40
N GLU A 181 -1.38 -7.27 -27.10
CA GLU A 181 -0.49 -6.69 -26.10
C GLU A 181 -0.28 -7.68 -24.93
N HIS A 182 0.91 -7.70 -24.35
CA HIS A 182 1.22 -8.54 -23.20
C HIS A 182 0.50 -8.03 -21.94
N LEU A 183 -0.57 -8.71 -21.53
CA LEU A 183 -1.33 -8.34 -20.33
C LEU A 183 -0.48 -8.51 -19.07
N VAL A 184 -0.22 -7.40 -18.38
CA VAL A 184 0.41 -7.38 -17.05
C VAL A 184 -0.69 -7.16 -16.03
N PHE A 185 -0.97 -8.15 -15.17
CA PHE A 185 -2.08 -8.06 -14.20
C PHE A 185 -1.82 -7.02 -13.11
N ASN A 186 -0.62 -7.02 -12.54
CA ASN A 186 -0.20 -6.09 -11.49
C ASN A 186 0.31 -4.77 -12.09
N SER A 187 -0.60 -4.02 -12.72
CA SER A 187 -0.32 -2.76 -13.40
C SER A 187 -1.32 -1.67 -13.02
N LEU A 188 -1.00 -0.43 -13.37
CA LEU A 188 -2.01 0.62 -13.46
C LEU A 188 -3.00 0.29 -14.60
N THR A 189 -4.22 0.76 -14.43
CA THR A 189 -5.29 0.76 -15.43
C THR A 189 -5.37 2.14 -16.09
N ASN A 190 -6.11 2.25 -17.19
CA ASN A 190 -6.20 3.48 -17.97
C ASN A 190 -6.75 4.69 -17.17
N CYS A 191 -7.66 4.45 -16.23
CA CYS A 191 -8.30 5.53 -15.49
C CYS A 191 -8.69 5.22 -14.04
N LEU A 192 -8.57 3.97 -13.57
CA LEU A 192 -8.97 3.55 -12.21
C LEU A 192 -7.78 3.29 -11.27
N GLY A 193 -6.56 3.49 -11.76
CA GLY A 193 -5.36 3.27 -10.98
C GLY A 193 -4.92 1.83 -10.85
N PRO A 194 -4.21 1.46 -9.76
CA PRO A 194 -3.73 0.09 -9.59
C PRO A 194 -4.88 -0.89 -9.75
N ARG A 195 -4.72 -1.88 -10.63
CA ARG A 195 -5.76 -2.88 -10.87
C ARG A 195 -6.15 -3.56 -9.57
N LYS A 196 -7.44 -3.77 -9.36
CA LYS A 196 -7.96 -4.50 -8.19
C LYS A 196 -8.71 -5.74 -8.64
N LEU A 197 -8.42 -6.89 -8.05
CA LEU A 197 -9.25 -8.08 -8.18
C LEU A 197 -10.46 -7.93 -7.25
N LEU A 198 -11.64 -7.74 -7.85
CA LEU A 198 -12.89 -7.47 -7.15
C LEU A 198 -13.66 -8.73 -6.80
N HIS A 199 -13.62 -9.78 -7.64
CA HIS A 199 -14.25 -11.07 -7.37
C HIS A 199 -13.64 -12.19 -8.20
N SER A 200 -13.80 -13.43 -7.76
CA SER A 200 -13.45 -14.60 -8.57
C SER A 200 -14.26 -15.82 -8.16
N GLY A 201 -14.59 -16.68 -9.12
CA GLY A 201 -15.37 -17.89 -8.84
C GLY A 201 -15.71 -18.68 -10.10
N ARG A 202 -16.30 -19.85 -9.91
CA ARG A 202 -16.76 -20.71 -11.00
C ARG A 202 -18.04 -20.16 -11.59
N VAL A 203 -18.13 -20.23 -12.91
CA VAL A 203 -19.33 -19.92 -13.68
C VAL A 203 -19.47 -20.93 -14.82
N TRP A 204 -20.69 -21.19 -15.25
CA TRP A 204 -20.98 -22.06 -16.39
C TRP A 204 -21.61 -21.25 -17.51
N LYS A 205 -21.28 -21.56 -18.76
CA LYS A 205 -22.09 -21.07 -19.88
C LYS A 205 -23.45 -21.76 -19.84
N ALA A 206 -24.55 -21.00 -19.78
CA ALA A 206 -25.88 -21.59 -19.62
C ALA A 206 -26.23 -22.61 -20.72
N LYS A 207 -25.80 -22.38 -21.97
CA LYS A 207 -26.10 -23.29 -23.09
C LYS A 207 -25.23 -24.54 -23.14
N SER A 208 -23.91 -24.35 -23.14
CA SER A 208 -22.97 -25.46 -23.36
C SER A 208 -22.60 -26.17 -22.06
N ASN A 209 -23.11 -25.66 -20.93
CA ASN A 209 -22.71 -26.03 -19.58
C ASN A 209 -21.18 -26.07 -19.38
N LYS A 210 -20.44 -25.26 -20.17
CA LYS A 210 -18.99 -25.24 -20.12
C LYS A 210 -18.57 -24.53 -18.84
N GLU A 211 -17.88 -25.25 -17.98
CA GLU A 211 -17.29 -24.72 -16.75
C GLU A 211 -16.14 -23.76 -17.08
N LEU A 212 -16.17 -22.60 -16.46
CA LEU A 212 -15.18 -21.52 -16.58
C LEU A 212 -14.85 -21.01 -15.19
N TRP A 213 -13.66 -20.42 -15.06
CA TRP A 213 -13.29 -19.62 -13.91
C TRP A 213 -13.27 -18.14 -14.29
N ALA A 214 -14.07 -17.34 -13.60
CA ALA A 214 -14.16 -15.90 -13.83
C ALA A 214 -13.33 -15.12 -12.81
N PHE A 215 -12.66 -14.06 -13.28
CA PHE A 215 -11.93 -13.08 -12.46
C PHE A 215 -12.43 -11.68 -12.84
N LEU A 216 -13.14 -11.02 -11.92
CA LEU A 216 -13.57 -9.63 -12.08
C LEU A 216 -12.48 -8.72 -11.54
N PHE A 217 -11.96 -7.86 -12.41
CA PHE A 217 -11.09 -6.76 -12.05
C PHE A 217 -11.86 -5.43 -12.04
N SER A 218 -11.22 -4.39 -11.54
CA SER A 218 -11.74 -3.02 -11.58
C SER A 218 -12.02 -2.52 -13.00
N ASP A 219 -11.25 -2.99 -13.98
CA ASP A 219 -11.25 -2.50 -15.37
C ASP A 219 -11.77 -3.51 -16.40
N PHE A 220 -11.79 -4.82 -16.09
CA PHE A 220 -12.33 -5.84 -17.00
C PHE A 220 -12.78 -7.11 -16.27
N LEU A 221 -13.54 -7.96 -16.98
CA LEU A 221 -13.91 -9.30 -16.56
C LEU A 221 -13.20 -10.33 -17.44
N LEU A 222 -12.46 -11.24 -16.80
CA LEU A 222 -11.71 -12.30 -17.46
C LEU A 222 -12.36 -13.66 -17.23
N PHE A 223 -12.58 -14.41 -18.31
CA PHE A 223 -12.96 -15.81 -18.24
C PHE A 223 -11.77 -16.70 -18.60
N THR A 224 -11.60 -17.77 -17.86
CA THR A 224 -10.55 -18.76 -18.07
C THR A 224 -11.09 -20.17 -18.00
N TYR A 225 -10.33 -21.12 -18.50
CA TYR A 225 -10.60 -22.55 -18.37
C TYR A 225 -9.31 -23.31 -18.06
N THR A 226 -9.44 -24.52 -17.55
CA THR A 226 -8.33 -25.43 -17.26
C THR A 226 -8.43 -26.67 -18.14
N SER A 227 -7.30 -27.32 -18.43
CA SER A 227 -7.30 -28.58 -19.21
C SER A 227 -7.87 -29.78 -18.44
N LYS A 228 -7.94 -29.70 -17.10
CA LYS A 228 -8.59 -30.68 -16.22
C LYS A 228 -9.88 -30.06 -15.64
N GLN A 229 -10.92 -30.86 -15.44
CA GLN A 229 -12.13 -30.40 -14.73
C GLN A 229 -11.78 -29.94 -13.31
N PHE A 230 -12.47 -28.91 -12.81
CA PHE A 230 -12.18 -28.32 -11.50
C PHE A 230 -12.60 -29.27 -10.38
N SER A 231 -11.69 -30.09 -9.88
CA SER A 231 -11.96 -31.03 -8.77
C SER A 231 -12.30 -30.27 -7.47
N SER A 232 -13.11 -30.88 -6.59
CA SER A 232 -13.90 -30.10 -5.61
C SER A 232 -13.18 -29.56 -4.37
N ASN A 233 -11.85 -29.72 -4.19
CA ASN A 233 -11.20 -29.08 -3.03
C ASN A 233 -9.70 -28.71 -3.15
N THR A 234 -8.95 -29.25 -4.12
CA THR A 234 -7.50 -28.99 -4.24
C THR A 234 -7.13 -27.89 -5.23
N ASP A 235 -8.07 -27.49 -6.11
CA ASP A 235 -7.86 -26.49 -7.17
C ASP A 235 -8.48 -25.13 -6.83
N ARG A 236 -8.20 -24.59 -5.64
CA ARG A 236 -8.58 -23.21 -5.32
C ARG A 236 -7.51 -22.26 -5.86
N PRO A 237 -7.85 -21.28 -6.73
CA PRO A 237 -6.91 -20.24 -7.14
C PRO A 237 -6.32 -19.53 -5.92
N PHE A 238 -5.14 -18.94 -6.10
CA PHE A 238 -4.37 -18.26 -5.05
C PHE A 238 -3.78 -19.19 -3.98
N SER A 239 -3.93 -20.51 -4.10
CA SER A 239 -3.17 -21.46 -3.27
C SER A 239 -1.69 -21.46 -3.70
N PRO A 240 -0.73 -21.27 -2.77
CA PRO A 240 0.71 -21.31 -3.10
C PRO A 240 1.19 -22.65 -3.64
N LYS A 241 0.41 -23.72 -3.42
CA LYS A 241 0.72 -25.09 -3.86
C LYS A 241 -0.01 -25.49 -5.14
N SER A 242 -0.79 -24.58 -5.74
CA SER A 242 -1.51 -24.87 -6.97
C SER A 242 -0.55 -24.86 -8.15
N ASN A 243 -0.51 -25.96 -8.90
CA ASN A 243 0.19 -26.04 -10.19
C ASN A 243 -0.80 -25.90 -11.36
N THR A 244 -2.01 -25.41 -11.09
CA THR A 244 -3.10 -25.38 -12.06
C THR A 244 -2.92 -24.18 -12.96
N VAL A 245 -2.74 -24.45 -14.25
CA VAL A 245 -2.60 -23.42 -15.29
C VAL A 245 -3.97 -23.15 -15.92
N TYR A 246 -4.34 -21.88 -15.92
CA TYR A 246 -5.56 -21.35 -16.49
C TYR A 246 -5.26 -20.77 -17.86
N LYS A 247 -6.14 -21.00 -18.83
CA LYS A 247 -6.05 -20.42 -20.18
C LYS A 247 -7.17 -19.42 -20.39
N MET A 248 -6.84 -18.27 -20.95
CA MET A 248 -7.84 -17.26 -21.31
C MET A 248 -8.88 -17.83 -22.28
N TYR A 249 -10.16 -17.62 -22.01
CA TYR A 249 -11.25 -18.07 -22.85
C TYR A 249 -11.67 -16.96 -23.84
N LYS A 250 -11.49 -17.19 -25.15
CA LYS A 250 -12.00 -16.30 -26.22
C LYS A 250 -13.40 -16.73 -26.72
N THR A 251 -14.19 -15.72 -27.10
CA THR A 251 -15.66 -15.61 -27.31
C THR A 251 -16.36 -16.62 -28.22
N MET A 252 -17.67 -16.89 -27.98
CA MET A 252 -18.64 -17.56 -28.90
C MET A 252 -20.12 -17.13 -28.64
N PRO A 253 -21.07 -17.24 -29.61
CA PRO A 253 -22.35 -16.51 -29.67
C PRO A 253 -23.62 -17.16 -29.04
N SER A 254 -24.75 -16.47 -29.26
CA SER A 254 -26.05 -16.21 -28.57
C SER A 254 -27.17 -17.27 -28.43
N ASP A 255 -28.14 -16.96 -27.54
CA ASP A 255 -29.62 -17.24 -27.45
C ASP A 255 -30.25 -17.95 -26.19
N PRO A 256 -31.46 -17.58 -25.72
CA PRO A 256 -31.93 -17.83 -24.33
C PRO A 256 -32.82 -19.07 -24.16
N SER A 257 -32.76 -19.70 -22.99
CA SER A 257 -33.81 -20.57 -22.43
C SER A 257 -33.70 -20.57 -20.89
N SER A 258 -34.84 -20.65 -20.21
CA SER A 258 -35.12 -20.23 -18.83
C SER A 258 -35.03 -21.33 -17.76
N GLU A 259 -35.07 -20.88 -16.50
CA GLU A 259 -35.22 -21.59 -15.20
C GLU A 259 -33.98 -21.82 -14.31
N ASP A 260 -32.77 -21.51 -14.77
CA ASP A 260 -31.53 -21.67 -13.98
C ASP A 260 -31.05 -20.35 -13.30
N PRO A 261 -30.10 -20.38 -12.32
CA PRO A 261 -29.48 -19.20 -11.71
C PRO A 261 -28.55 -18.46 -12.69
N ILE A 262 -29.17 -17.96 -13.74
CA ILE A 262 -28.55 -17.33 -14.90
C ILE A 262 -28.47 -15.81 -14.67
N PHE A 263 -27.38 -15.19 -15.12
CA PHE A 263 -27.26 -13.76 -15.28
C PHE A 263 -26.69 -13.40 -16.66
N HIS A 264 -27.03 -12.20 -17.13
CA HIS A 264 -26.63 -11.70 -18.43
C HIS A 264 -25.61 -10.57 -18.27
N ILE A 265 -24.51 -10.64 -19.03
CA ILE A 265 -23.56 -9.52 -19.18
C ILE A 265 -23.65 -9.04 -20.61
N SER A 266 -24.12 -7.80 -20.82
CA SER A 266 -24.04 -7.13 -22.12
C SER A 266 -22.70 -6.41 -22.26
N HIS A 267 -21.97 -6.68 -23.32
CA HIS A 267 -20.76 -5.95 -23.69
C HIS A 267 -20.80 -5.64 -25.19
N ILE A 268 -21.00 -4.35 -25.51
CA ILE A 268 -21.21 -3.85 -26.88
C ILE A 268 -22.37 -4.64 -27.52
N ASP A 269 -22.11 -5.42 -28.57
CA ASP A 269 -23.11 -6.17 -29.32
C ASP A 269 -23.27 -7.64 -28.88
N ARG A 270 -22.75 -7.99 -27.69
CA ARG A 270 -22.76 -9.38 -27.20
C ARG A 270 -23.42 -9.48 -25.82
N VAL A 271 -24.29 -10.47 -25.68
CA VAL A 271 -24.88 -10.85 -24.39
C VAL A 271 -24.31 -12.22 -23.96
N TYR A 272 -23.62 -12.25 -22.82
CA TYR A 272 -23.13 -13.47 -22.21
C TYR A 272 -24.14 -13.98 -21.20
N THR A 273 -24.62 -15.21 -21.40
CA THR A 273 -25.56 -15.88 -20.48
C THR A 273 -24.79 -16.90 -19.63
N LEU A 274 -24.63 -16.58 -18.35
CA LEU A 274 -23.81 -17.34 -17.39
C LEU A 274 -24.65 -17.87 -16.24
N LYS A 275 -24.36 -19.08 -15.78
CA LYS A 275 -24.95 -19.71 -14.61
C LYS A 275 -23.93 -19.67 -13.46
N ALA A 276 -24.36 -19.26 -12.27
CA ALA A 276 -23.52 -19.25 -11.06
C ALA A 276 -23.72 -20.52 -10.22
N GLU A 277 -22.82 -20.78 -9.26
CA GLU A 277 -22.90 -21.91 -8.33
C GLU A 277 -24.17 -21.89 -7.46
N SER A 278 -24.63 -20.70 -7.11
CA SER A 278 -25.80 -20.49 -6.26
C SER A 278 -26.48 -19.17 -6.59
N ILE A 279 -27.71 -19.00 -6.09
CA ILE A 279 -28.45 -17.73 -6.17
C ILE A 279 -27.68 -16.60 -5.45
N ASN A 280 -26.99 -16.92 -4.35
CA ASN A 280 -26.15 -15.98 -3.64
C ASN A 280 -24.98 -15.52 -4.52
N GLU A 281 -24.24 -16.45 -5.13
CA GLU A 281 -23.15 -16.11 -6.05
C GLU A 281 -23.65 -15.31 -7.25
N ARG A 282 -24.77 -15.69 -7.86
CA ARG A 282 -25.40 -14.90 -8.93
C ARG A 282 -25.61 -13.45 -8.49
N THR A 283 -26.15 -13.25 -7.29
CA THR A 283 -26.44 -11.91 -6.75
C THR A 283 -25.15 -11.14 -6.48
N THR A 284 -24.13 -11.78 -5.90
CA THR A 284 -22.79 -11.20 -5.69
C THR A 284 -22.14 -10.78 -7.01
N TRP A 285 -22.17 -11.63 -8.04
CA TRP A 285 -21.62 -11.33 -9.37
C TRP A 285 -22.30 -10.10 -9.98
N VAL A 286 -23.64 -10.07 -10.00
CA VAL A 286 -24.41 -8.95 -10.56
C VAL A 286 -24.09 -7.65 -9.82
N GLN A 287 -24.10 -7.66 -8.48
CA GLN A 287 -23.81 -6.49 -7.67
C GLN A 287 -22.39 -5.96 -7.91
N ARG A 288 -21.38 -6.84 -7.93
CA ARG A 288 -19.98 -6.42 -8.10
C ARG A 288 -19.67 -5.95 -9.51
N ILE A 289 -20.20 -6.62 -10.54
CA ILE A 289 -20.04 -6.17 -11.93
C ILE A 289 -20.71 -4.81 -12.12
N LYS A 290 -21.92 -4.63 -11.59
CA LYS A 290 -22.64 -3.36 -11.67
C LYS A 290 -21.84 -2.24 -10.99
N ALA A 291 -21.42 -2.43 -9.74
CA ALA A 291 -20.64 -1.44 -9.00
C ALA A 291 -19.31 -1.10 -9.70
N ALA A 292 -18.59 -2.09 -10.24
CA ALA A 292 -17.35 -1.86 -10.98
C ALA A 292 -17.59 -1.06 -12.27
N SER A 293 -18.64 -1.40 -13.01
CA SER A 293 -19.02 -0.72 -14.25
C SER A 293 -19.45 0.73 -13.99
N GLU A 294 -20.30 0.95 -12.98
CA GLU A 294 -20.73 2.30 -12.58
C GLU A 294 -19.54 3.17 -12.16
N HIS A 295 -18.63 2.61 -11.35
CA HIS A 295 -17.41 3.31 -10.96
C HIS A 295 -16.50 3.64 -12.16
N PHE A 296 -16.33 2.71 -13.11
CA PHE A 296 -15.59 2.97 -14.34
C PHE A 296 -16.21 4.11 -15.17
N ILE A 297 -17.52 4.07 -15.37
CA ILE A 297 -18.26 5.07 -16.16
C ILE A 297 -18.17 6.45 -15.49
N GLU A 298 -18.36 6.52 -14.16
CA GLU A 298 -18.28 7.77 -13.41
C GLU A 298 -16.88 8.38 -13.47
N THR A 299 -15.82 7.58 -13.25
CA THR A 299 -14.43 8.07 -13.31
C THR A 299 -14.06 8.53 -14.71
N GLU A 300 -14.43 7.79 -15.77
CA GLU A 300 -14.24 8.21 -17.16
C GLU A 300 -14.97 9.53 -17.47
N LYS A 301 -16.20 9.68 -16.99
CA LYS A 301 -17.00 10.90 -17.18
C LYS A 301 -16.32 12.10 -16.50
N LEU A 302 -15.90 11.95 -15.25
CA LEU A 302 -15.22 13.00 -14.50
C LEU A 302 -13.87 13.38 -15.13
N LYS A 303 -13.09 12.41 -15.61
CA LYS A 303 -11.86 12.68 -16.37
C LYS A 303 -12.12 13.50 -17.63
N ARG A 304 -13.16 13.15 -18.40
CA ARG A 304 -13.55 13.91 -19.60
C ARG A 304 -14.00 15.32 -19.23
N GLU A 305 -14.82 15.49 -18.21
CA GLU A 305 -15.27 16.81 -17.75
C GLU A 305 -14.11 17.70 -17.30
N LYS A 306 -13.15 17.16 -16.54
CA LYS A 306 -11.92 17.88 -16.17
C LYS A 306 -11.09 18.30 -17.39
N ALA A 307 -10.92 17.40 -18.37
CA ALA A 307 -10.21 17.71 -19.60
C ALA A 307 -10.86 18.86 -20.38
N TYR A 308 -12.20 18.95 -20.40
CA TYR A 308 -12.92 20.07 -21.01
C TYR A 308 -12.81 21.38 -20.22
N GLN A 309 -12.66 21.31 -18.89
CA GLN A 309 -12.58 22.50 -18.03
C GLN A 309 -11.17 23.12 -17.97
N GLY A 310 -10.13 22.40 -18.40
CA GLY A 310 -8.74 22.90 -18.36
C GLY A 310 -8.22 23.19 -16.95
N LYS A 311 -8.84 22.59 -15.93
CA LYS A 311 -8.49 22.76 -14.51
C LYS A 311 -7.42 21.75 -14.11
N SER A 312 -6.29 22.24 -13.61
CA SER A 312 -5.15 21.45 -13.16
C SER A 312 -4.88 21.77 -11.70
N ASN A 313 -4.64 20.74 -10.89
CA ASN A 313 -4.36 20.80 -9.46
C ASN A 313 -2.97 20.22 -9.15
N PRO A 314 -1.89 20.78 -9.70
CA PRO A 314 -0.59 20.15 -9.64
C PRO A 314 0.02 20.23 -8.23
N TYR A 315 0.72 19.15 -7.84
CA TYR A 315 1.58 19.09 -6.67
C TYR A 315 2.94 18.50 -7.05
N CYS A 316 3.97 18.85 -6.29
CA CYS A 316 5.29 18.23 -6.43
C CYS A 316 5.60 17.29 -5.27
N GLU A 317 6.30 16.20 -5.59
CA GLU A 317 6.94 15.25 -4.69
C GLU A 317 8.45 15.36 -4.85
N LEU A 318 9.17 15.50 -3.73
CA LEU A 318 10.62 15.59 -3.69
C LEU A 318 11.17 14.38 -2.93
N SER A 319 12.14 13.68 -3.51
CA SER A 319 12.75 12.50 -2.89
C SER A 319 14.28 12.49 -3.00
N MET A 320 14.93 11.89 -1.99
CA MET A 320 16.38 11.64 -1.96
C MET A 320 16.63 10.36 -1.15
N GLY A 321 16.96 9.28 -1.86
CA GLY A 321 17.02 7.95 -1.28
C GLY A 321 15.67 7.53 -0.70
N ALA A 322 15.62 7.23 0.61
CA ALA A 322 14.39 6.81 1.31
C ALA A 322 13.57 7.99 1.88
N GLN A 323 14.06 9.24 1.75
CA GLN A 323 13.37 10.43 2.23
C GLN A 323 12.45 10.95 1.13
N CYS A 324 11.19 11.25 1.47
CA CYS A 324 10.20 11.77 0.54
C CYS A 324 9.36 12.85 1.21
N TYR A 325 9.09 13.93 0.48
CA TYR A 325 8.27 15.05 0.92
C TYR A 325 7.34 15.50 -0.20
N THR A 326 6.08 15.77 0.14
CA THR A 326 5.05 16.13 -0.84
C THR A 326 4.45 17.50 -0.49
N SER A 327 4.32 18.36 -1.49
CA SER A 327 3.66 19.66 -1.36
C SER A 327 2.12 19.51 -1.33
N ARG A 328 1.43 20.58 -0.94
CA ARG A 328 -0.04 20.65 -1.11
C ARG A 328 -0.37 20.95 -2.58
N PRO A 329 -1.39 20.29 -3.17
CA PRO A 329 -1.89 20.66 -4.50
C PRO A 329 -2.29 22.13 -4.57
N GLN A 330 -2.03 22.75 -5.73
CA GLN A 330 -2.46 24.11 -6.03
C GLN A 330 -3.64 24.04 -6.99
N ASN A 331 -4.81 24.52 -6.57
CA ASN A 331 -6.03 24.29 -7.34
C ASN A 331 -6.12 25.18 -8.58
N ASP A 332 -6.72 24.64 -9.64
CA ASP A 332 -7.10 25.33 -10.88
C ASP A 332 -5.98 26.21 -11.49
N THR A 333 -4.76 25.68 -11.58
CA THR A 333 -3.61 26.39 -12.17
C THR A 333 -2.65 25.46 -12.92
N ILE A 334 -2.23 25.89 -14.12
CA ILE A 334 -1.12 25.28 -14.88
C ILE A 334 0.24 25.93 -14.55
N ASN A 335 0.27 26.95 -13.69
CA ASN A 335 1.47 27.67 -13.24
C ASN A 335 1.52 27.69 -11.71
N PRO A 336 1.69 26.54 -11.04
CA PRO A 336 1.61 26.45 -9.60
C PRO A 336 2.75 27.18 -8.89
N LYS A 337 2.42 27.77 -7.74
CA LYS A 337 3.40 28.33 -6.78
C LYS A 337 3.20 27.66 -5.43
N TRP A 338 3.91 26.54 -5.22
CA TRP A 338 3.74 25.75 -3.99
C TRP A 338 4.27 26.44 -2.74
N ASN A 339 5.31 27.28 -2.86
CA ASN A 339 6.03 27.87 -1.72
C ASN A 339 6.38 26.83 -0.64
N PHE A 340 6.70 25.61 -1.10
CA PHE A 340 6.98 24.46 -0.27
C PHE A 340 8.46 24.41 0.13
N SER A 341 8.75 24.03 1.36
CA SER A 341 10.12 23.92 1.88
C SER A 341 10.27 22.62 2.66
N CYS A 342 11.38 21.92 2.43
CA CYS A 342 11.72 20.67 3.11
C CYS A 342 13.25 20.54 3.24
N GLN A 343 13.70 19.64 4.11
CA GLN A 343 15.12 19.39 4.37
C GLN A 343 15.43 17.90 4.23
N PHE A 344 16.56 17.59 3.59
CA PHE A 344 17.04 16.23 3.39
C PHE A 344 18.35 16.01 4.14
N PHE A 345 18.49 14.86 4.79
CA PHE A 345 19.77 14.39 5.28
C PHE A 345 20.56 13.73 4.16
N ILE A 346 21.72 14.31 3.82
CA ILE A 346 22.61 13.78 2.80
C ILE A 346 23.48 12.70 3.42
N LYS A 347 23.46 11.50 2.85
CA LYS A 347 24.30 10.37 3.25
C LYS A 347 25.61 10.34 2.47
N ASP A 348 25.54 10.60 1.17
CA ASP A 348 26.69 10.62 0.28
C ASP A 348 26.53 11.76 -0.74
N LEU A 349 27.44 12.73 -0.66
CA LEU A 349 27.41 13.92 -1.52
C LEU A 349 27.55 13.60 -3.02
N TYR A 350 28.21 12.50 -3.37
CA TYR A 350 28.48 12.13 -4.76
C TYR A 350 27.43 11.17 -5.33
N GLN A 351 26.76 10.39 -4.47
CA GLN A 351 25.74 9.43 -4.90
C GLN A 351 24.30 9.93 -4.71
N ASP A 352 24.05 10.81 -3.75
CA ASP A 352 22.69 11.29 -3.50
C ASP A 352 22.21 12.22 -4.63
N VAL A 353 20.99 11.95 -5.08
CA VAL A 353 20.28 12.70 -6.12
C VAL A 353 18.95 13.17 -5.55
N LEU A 354 18.66 14.46 -5.69
CA LEU A 354 17.35 15.02 -5.41
C LEU A 354 16.45 14.83 -6.64
N CYS A 355 15.43 14.00 -6.51
CA CYS A 355 14.41 13.82 -7.53
C CYS A 355 13.22 14.73 -7.22
N ILE A 356 12.72 15.44 -8.23
CA ILE A 356 11.53 16.29 -8.15
C ILE A 356 10.55 15.78 -9.21
N THR A 357 9.41 15.28 -8.77
CA THR A 357 8.34 14.79 -9.64
C THR A 357 7.11 15.66 -9.48
N VAL A 358 6.48 16.04 -10.58
CA VAL A 358 5.23 16.81 -10.57
C VAL A 358 4.09 15.90 -10.98
N PHE A 359 2.99 15.99 -10.26
CA PHE A 359 1.78 15.22 -10.49
C PHE A 359 0.57 16.14 -10.52
N GLU A 360 -0.45 15.75 -11.29
CA GLU A 360 -1.79 16.32 -11.25
C GLU A 360 -2.60 15.60 -10.18
N ARG A 361 -3.14 16.32 -9.20
CA ARG A 361 -4.00 15.69 -8.20
C ARG A 361 -5.33 15.29 -8.82
N ASP A 362 -5.59 13.99 -8.83
CA ASP A 362 -6.92 13.46 -9.10
C ASP A 362 -7.58 12.94 -7.81
N GLN A 363 -8.89 13.13 -7.74
CA GLN A 363 -9.69 12.70 -6.60
C GLN A 363 -10.24 11.29 -6.79
N PHE A 364 -10.34 10.83 -8.04
CA PHE A 364 -11.05 9.61 -8.41
C PHE A 364 -10.23 8.66 -9.29
N SER A 365 -9.04 9.08 -9.73
CA SER A 365 -8.02 8.24 -10.36
C SER A 365 -6.68 8.42 -9.65
N PRO A 366 -5.63 7.67 -10.01
CA PRO A 366 -4.28 8.09 -9.63
C PRO A 366 -4.00 9.48 -10.16
N ASP A 367 -3.08 10.11 -9.46
CA ASP A 367 -2.52 11.40 -9.83
C ASP A 367 -1.74 11.23 -11.16
N ASP A 368 -2.06 12.05 -12.17
CA ASP A 368 -1.44 11.93 -13.49
C ASP A 368 -0.01 12.50 -13.44
N PHE A 369 0.95 11.79 -14.03
CA PHE A 369 2.34 12.23 -14.06
C PHE A 369 2.52 13.43 -15.00
N LEU A 370 3.05 14.54 -14.48
CA LEU A 370 3.30 15.78 -15.21
C LEU A 370 4.78 16.05 -15.48
N GLY A 371 5.66 15.08 -15.19
CA GLY A 371 7.09 15.15 -15.49
C GLY A 371 7.98 15.07 -14.25
N ARG A 372 9.26 14.79 -14.48
CA ARG A 372 10.27 14.68 -13.40
C ARG A 372 11.60 15.30 -13.77
N THR A 373 12.37 15.70 -12.78
CA THR A 373 13.74 16.17 -12.94
C THR A 373 14.61 15.70 -11.79
N GLU A 374 15.90 15.56 -12.04
CA GLU A 374 16.87 15.00 -11.10
C GLU A 374 18.04 15.97 -10.93
N VAL A 375 18.45 16.18 -9.68
CA VAL A 375 19.52 17.11 -9.32
C VAL A 375 20.54 16.39 -8.44
N PRO A 376 21.67 15.94 -9.01
CA PRO A 376 22.73 15.33 -8.21
C PRO A 376 23.28 16.33 -7.19
N VAL A 377 23.42 15.94 -5.92
CA VAL A 377 23.83 16.83 -4.82
C VAL A 377 25.22 17.43 -5.07
N ALA A 378 26.14 16.67 -5.67
CA ALA A 378 27.45 17.14 -6.09
C ALA A 378 27.39 18.39 -7.00
N THR A 379 26.38 18.49 -7.88
CA THR A 379 26.20 19.66 -8.74
C THR A 379 25.76 20.88 -7.94
N ILE A 380 24.97 20.70 -6.87
CA ILE A 380 24.54 21.79 -5.99
C ILE A 380 25.76 22.36 -5.26
N LYS A 381 26.62 21.48 -4.71
CA LYS A 381 27.87 21.89 -4.05
C LYS A 381 28.77 22.70 -4.99
N LYS A 382 28.98 22.19 -6.21
CA LYS A 382 29.82 22.85 -7.22
C LYS A 382 29.33 24.25 -7.56
N ASP A 383 28.01 24.42 -7.70
CA ASP A 383 27.43 25.69 -8.13
C ASP A 383 27.22 26.67 -6.97
N GLN A 384 27.09 26.17 -5.74
CA GLN A 384 26.87 27.01 -4.56
C GLN A 384 28.12 27.78 -4.14
N ASP A 385 29.34 27.25 -4.35
CA ASP A 385 30.67 27.87 -4.11
C ASP A 385 30.70 29.13 -3.23
N GLY A 386 30.18 29.04 -1.99
CA GLY A 386 30.14 30.14 -1.01
C GLY A 386 29.13 31.28 -1.24
N LYS A 387 28.31 31.23 -2.30
CA LYS A 387 27.40 32.31 -2.76
C LYS A 387 25.98 32.25 -2.16
N GLY A 388 25.76 31.46 -1.11
CA GLY A 388 24.45 31.29 -0.47
C GLY A 388 23.46 30.46 -1.30
N PRO A 389 22.16 30.49 -1.00
CA PRO A 389 21.17 29.63 -1.63
C PRO A 389 21.06 29.83 -3.15
N LEU A 390 21.13 28.75 -3.91
CA LEU A 390 21.05 28.74 -5.37
C LEU A 390 19.60 28.67 -5.85
N THR A 391 19.21 29.49 -6.83
CA THR A 391 17.93 29.34 -7.53
C THR A 391 18.15 28.71 -8.89
N ARG A 392 17.53 27.55 -9.16
CA ARG A 392 17.60 26.85 -10.45
C ARG A 392 16.24 26.81 -11.13
N ARG A 393 16.28 26.86 -12.46
CA ARG A 393 15.18 26.51 -13.34
C ARG A 393 15.51 25.16 -13.99
N LEU A 394 14.68 24.16 -13.74
CA LEU A 394 14.90 22.78 -14.14
C LEU A 394 13.79 22.36 -15.10
N LEU A 395 14.17 21.77 -16.23
CA LEU A 395 13.21 21.21 -17.18
C LEU A 395 12.67 19.89 -16.64
N LEU A 396 11.38 19.65 -16.86
CA LEU A 396 10.75 18.36 -16.58
C LEU A 396 10.95 17.44 -17.79
N HIS A 397 11.41 16.23 -17.52
CA HIS A 397 11.63 15.16 -18.47
C HIS A 397 10.44 14.19 -18.49
N GLU A 398 10.39 13.35 -19.52
CA GLU A 398 9.29 12.38 -19.80
C GLU A 398 7.94 13.02 -20.12
N VAL A 399 7.93 14.32 -20.37
CA VAL A 399 6.78 15.08 -20.86
C VAL A 399 7.22 16.03 -21.98
N PRO A 400 6.30 16.45 -22.88
CA PRO A 400 6.66 17.33 -24.01
C PRO A 400 7.18 18.70 -23.57
N THR A 401 6.62 19.26 -22.50
CA THR A 401 6.95 20.59 -21.97
C THR A 401 6.75 20.64 -20.46
N GLY A 402 7.58 21.41 -19.76
CA GLY A 402 7.38 21.70 -18.34
C GLY A 402 8.68 22.18 -17.69
N GLU A 403 8.58 23.09 -16.72
CA GLU A 403 9.72 23.53 -15.93
C GLU A 403 9.32 23.79 -14.48
N VAL A 404 10.28 23.58 -13.57
CA VAL A 404 10.14 23.92 -12.15
C VAL A 404 11.25 24.86 -11.72
N ARG A 405 10.92 25.80 -10.83
CA ARG A 405 11.89 26.69 -10.20
C ARG A 405 12.08 26.30 -8.74
N VAL A 406 13.32 26.05 -8.35
CA VAL A 406 13.67 25.63 -6.98
C VAL A 406 14.75 26.51 -6.39
N ARG A 407 14.66 26.74 -5.08
CA ARG A 407 15.72 27.35 -4.27
C ARG A 407 16.37 26.26 -3.42
N LEU A 408 17.67 26.06 -3.60
CA LEU A 408 18.46 25.00 -2.98
C LEU A 408 19.50 25.63 -2.07
N ASP A 409 19.64 25.11 -0.85
CA ASP A 409 20.68 25.51 0.10
C ASP A 409 21.34 24.27 0.69
N LEU A 410 22.61 24.06 0.35
CA LEU A 410 23.42 22.95 0.85
C LEU A 410 24.26 23.43 2.04
N GLN A 411 24.00 22.85 3.21
CA GLN A 411 24.77 23.08 4.42
C GLN A 411 25.50 21.79 4.81
N LEU A 412 26.83 21.82 4.76
CA LEU A 412 27.68 20.72 5.21
C LEU A 412 28.12 21.00 6.64
N TYR A 413 27.87 20.05 7.55
CA TYR A 413 28.34 20.11 8.92
C TYR A 413 29.58 19.23 9.05
N ASP A 414 30.73 19.83 9.39
CA ASP A 414 31.90 19.04 9.78
C ASP A 414 31.67 18.44 11.16
N GLN A 415 31.85 17.12 11.29
CA GLN A 415 31.70 16.38 12.56
C GLN A 415 32.79 16.72 13.60
N MET A 416 33.72 17.63 13.34
CA MET A 416 34.81 17.96 14.28
C MET A 416 34.44 18.97 15.38
N SER A 417 33.23 19.53 15.41
CA SER A 417 32.83 20.51 16.44
C SER A 417 31.93 19.96 17.56
N LEU A 418 31.84 18.64 17.72
CA LEU A 418 31.04 17.97 18.76
C LEU A 418 31.81 16.91 19.57
N LEU A 419 33.12 17.07 19.74
CA LEU A 419 33.90 16.31 20.73
C LEU A 419 34.21 17.18 21.95
#